data_AF-A0A348MMG3-F1
#
_entry.id   AF-A0A348MMG3-F1
#
_cell.length_a   1.000
_cell.length_b   1.000
_cell.length_c   1.000
_cell.angle_alpha   90.00
_cell.angle_beta   90.00
_cell.angle_gamma   90.00
#
_symmetry.space_group_name_H-M   'P 1'
#
loop_
_entity.id
_entity.type
_entity.pdbx_description
1 polymer ?
#
loop_
_entity_poly.entity_id
_entity_poly.type
_entity_poly.pdbx_seq_one_letter_code
_entity_poly.pdbx_strand_id
1 'polypeptide(L)'
;MDNIKSKEEKVFGVLFSKYSEKVNYIVFSSNMDVDAKNMIAKINKILKGKGGGKKELASGSASLKDFDKKLIESIREKILE
;
A
#
# COMPACT_ATOMS: atom_id res chain seq x y z
N MET A 1 -15.10 36.60 5.44
CA MET A 1 -14.74 35.53 4.48
C MET A 1 -14.05 34.47 5.30
N ASP A 2 -14.76 33.40 5.62
CA ASP A 2 -14.23 32.32 6.44
C ASP A 2 -13.07 31.64 5.72
N ASN A 3 -11.90 31.68 6.35
CA ASN A 3 -10.74 30.88 5.97
C ASN A 3 -11.07 29.41 6.30
N ILE A 4 -11.83 28.76 5.44
CA ILE A 4 -11.94 27.29 5.45
C ILE A 4 -10.59 26.78 4.95
N LYS A 5 -9.61 26.70 5.87
CA LYS A 5 -8.46 25.82 5.69
C LYS A 5 -9.05 24.42 5.68
N SER A 6 -9.28 23.85 4.49
CA SER A 6 -9.51 22.41 4.38
C SER A 6 -8.34 21.74 5.09
N LYS A 7 -8.59 21.07 6.21
CA LYS A 7 -7.61 20.12 6.74
C LYS A 7 -7.45 19.09 5.63
N GLU A 8 -6.35 19.16 4.88
CA GLU A 8 -6.02 18.09 3.96
C GLU A 8 -5.93 16.82 4.81
N GLU A 9 -6.88 15.92 4.59
CA GLU A 9 -6.82 14.62 5.23
C GLU A 9 -5.60 13.91 4.66
N LYS A 10 -4.65 13.64 5.55
CA LYS A 10 -3.48 12.83 5.27
C LYS A 10 -3.98 11.41 5.03
N VAL A 11 -3.98 10.98 3.77
CA VAL A 11 -4.46 9.67 3.35
C VAL A 11 -3.27 8.80 2.98
N PHE A 12 -3.26 7.61 3.54
CA PHE A 12 -2.43 6.51 3.08
C PHE A 12 -3.35 5.42 2.53
N GLY A 13 -2.94 4.79 1.44
CA GLY A 13 -3.74 3.73 0.83
C GLY A 13 -2.91 2.68 0.12
N VAL A 14 -3.49 1.48 0.05
CA VAL A 14 -3.00 0.40 -0.78
C VAL A 14 -4.15 -0.10 -1.65
N LEU A 15 -3.90 -0.20 -2.95
CA LEU A 15 -4.84 -0.78 -3.91
C LEU A 15 -4.26 -2.10 -4.40
N PHE A 16 -5.10 -3.13 -4.41
CA PHE A 16 -4.77 -4.45 -4.93
C PHE A 16 -5.59 -4.74 -6.17
N SER A 17 -4.96 -5.34 -7.17
CA SER A 17 -5.63 -5.89 -8.34
C SER A 17 -5.12 -7.30 -8.57
N LYS A 18 -6.02 -8.28 -8.59
CA LYS A 18 -5.71 -9.68 -8.87
C LYS A 18 -6.12 -10.04 -10.29
N TYR A 19 -5.21 -10.66 -11.02
CA TYR A 19 -5.48 -11.29 -12.31
C TYR A 19 -4.81 -12.66 -12.34
N SER A 20 -5.61 -13.73 -12.41
CA SER A 20 -5.12 -15.11 -12.32
C SER A 20 -4.29 -15.33 -11.04
N GLU A 21 -3.10 -15.92 -11.16
CA GLU A 21 -2.14 -16.15 -10.08
C GLU A 21 -1.21 -14.96 -9.81
N LYS A 22 -1.56 -13.76 -10.29
CA LYS A 22 -0.77 -12.55 -10.08
C LYS A 22 -1.59 -11.50 -9.35
N VAL A 23 -1.00 -10.94 -8.30
CA VAL A 23 -1.49 -9.73 -7.62
C VAL A 23 -0.55 -8.59 -7.94
N ASN A 24 -1.11 -7.47 -8.40
CA ASN A 24 -0.43 -6.19 -8.53
C ASN A 24 -0.95 -5.28 -7.43
N TYR A 25 -0.09 -4.41 -6.92
CA TYR A 25 -0.45 -3.48 -5.87
C TYR A 25 0.25 -2.14 -6.02
N ILE A 26 -0.46 -1.11 -5.61
CA ILE A 26 0.00 0.28 -5.58
C ILE A 26 -0.15 0.78 -4.14
N VAL A 27 0.91 1.40 -3.64
CA VAL A 27 0.97 2.05 -2.33
C VAL A 27 1.14 3.54 -2.56
N PHE A 28 0.27 4.36 -1.98
CA PHE A 28 0.35 5.81 -2.08
C PHE A 28 0.17 6.46 -0.71
N SER A 29 0.78 7.63 -0.56
CA SER A 29 0.66 8.46 0.63
C SER A 29 0.56 9.91 0.20
N SER A 30 -0.46 10.62 0.69
CA SER A 30 -0.50 12.09 0.66
C SER A 30 0.19 12.70 1.89
N ASN A 31 0.72 11.86 2.79
CA ASN A 31 1.42 12.30 4.00
C ASN A 31 2.95 12.23 3.81
N MET A 32 3.65 13.32 4.10
CA MET A 32 5.12 13.33 4.14
C MET A 32 5.72 12.42 5.22
N ASP A 33 4.95 12.09 6.26
CA ASP A 33 5.41 11.27 7.39
C ASP A 33 5.31 9.76 7.11
N VAL A 34 4.55 9.35 6.09
CA VAL A 34 4.35 7.93 5.74
C VAL A 34 4.98 7.66 4.38
N ASP A 35 6.09 6.94 4.39
CA ASP A 35 6.88 6.63 3.19
C ASP A 35 6.33 5.39 2.47
N ALA A 36 5.72 5.59 1.30
CA ALA A 36 5.18 4.52 0.45
C ALA A 36 6.26 3.48 0.06
N LYS A 37 7.52 3.89 -0.07
CA LYS A 37 8.66 3.00 -0.37
C LYS A 37 8.97 2.06 0.81
N ASN A 38 8.86 2.54 2.04
CA ASN A 38 9.05 1.68 3.21
C ASN A 38 7.87 0.71 3.39
N MET A 39 6.65 1.18 3.13
CA MET A 39 5.45 0.35 3.24
C MET A 39 5.39 -0.76 2.18
N ILE A 40 5.78 -0.47 0.94
CA ILE A 40 5.82 -1.51 -0.08
C ILE A 40 6.84 -2.61 0.25
N ALA A 41 7.93 -2.29 0.98
CA ALA A 41 8.89 -3.29 1.44
C ALA A 41 8.24 -4.27 2.44
N LYS A 42 7.39 -3.78 3.35
CA LYS A 42 6.62 -4.62 4.27
C LYS A 42 5.65 -5.54 3.50
N ILE A 43 4.93 -5.00 2.52
CA ILE A 43 3.98 -5.77 1.67
C ILE A 43 4.72 -6.84 0.85
N ASN A 44 5.85 -6.47 0.23
CA ASN A 44 6.69 -7.41 -0.53
C ASN A 44 7.14 -8.59 0.33
N LYS A 45 7.47 -8.35 1.60
CA LYS A 45 7.88 -9.42 2.53
C LYS A 45 6.74 -10.41 2.80
N ILE A 46 5.51 -9.92 2.98
CA ILE A 46 4.32 -10.77 3.23
C ILE A 46 3.96 -11.55 1.97
N LEU A 47 3.84 -10.86 0.84
CA LEU A 47 3.38 -11.44 -0.42
C LEU A 47 4.49 -12.22 -1.15
N LYS A 48 5.72 -12.22 -0.63
CA LYS A 48 6.93 -12.68 -1.35
C LYS A 48 7.04 -12.01 -2.73
N GLY A 49 6.64 -10.74 -2.79
CA GLY A 49 6.54 -9.95 -4.01
C GLY A 49 7.80 -9.16 -4.33
N LYS A 50 7.75 -8.46 -5.47
CA LYS A 50 8.79 -7.54 -5.94
C LYS A 50 8.16 -6.22 -6.33
N GLY A 51 8.82 -5.12 -5.98
CA GLY A 51 8.34 -3.78 -6.27
C GLY A 51 9.16 -2.72 -5.56
N GLY A 52 8.91 -1.46 -5.90
CA GLY A 52 9.61 -0.31 -5.36
C GLY A 52 8.97 0.99 -5.83
N GLY A 53 9.57 2.11 -5.45
CA GLY A 53 9.06 3.43 -5.82
C GLY A 53 9.71 4.56 -5.05
N LYS A 54 8.99 5.68 -5.01
CA LYS A 54 9.34 6.90 -4.28
C LYS A 54 8.51 7.01 -3.00
N LYS A 55 8.74 8.09 -2.25
CA LYS A 55 8.08 8.31 -0.95
C LYS A 55 6.56 8.47 -1.08
N GLU A 56 6.12 9.05 -2.18
CA GLU A 56 4.73 9.42 -2.45
C GLU A 56 3.96 8.25 -3.08
N LEU A 57 4.65 7.43 -3.88
CA LEU A 57 4.06 6.37 -4.67
C LEU A 57 5.05 5.22 -4.91
N ALA A 58 4.57 3.99 -4.68
CA ALA A 58 5.30 2.77 -5.02
C ALA A 58 4.36 1.70 -5.59
N SER A 59 4.91 0.79 -6.38
CA SER A 59 4.14 -0.29 -7.02
C SER A 59 4.90 -1.60 -7.05
N GLY A 60 4.17 -2.70 -7.00
CA GLY A 60 4.76 -4.05 -6.97
C GLY A 60 3.80 -5.12 -7.45
N SER A 61 4.33 -6.34 -7.50
CA SER A 61 3.56 -7.52 -7.84
C SER A 61 4.09 -8.77 -7.15
N ALA A 62 3.21 -9.74 -6.96
CA ALA A 62 3.53 -11.05 -6.41
C ALA A 62 2.78 -12.14 -7.16
N SER A 63 3.38 -13.33 -7.24
CA SER A 63 2.68 -14.53 -7.69
C SER A 63 1.96 -15.17 -6.51
N LEU A 64 0.64 -15.24 -6.58
CA LEU A 64 -0.21 -15.66 -5.48
C LEU A 64 -1.47 -16.36 -6.01
N LYS A 65 -1.64 -17.64 -5.66
CA LYS A 65 -2.85 -18.42 -6.02
C LYS A 65 -4.06 -17.93 -5.23
N ASP A 66 -3.91 -17.87 -3.91
CA ASP A 66 -4.97 -17.48 -2.98
C ASP A 66 -4.72 -16.07 -2.45
N PHE A 67 -5.67 -15.17 -2.72
CA PHE A 67 -5.68 -13.81 -2.20
C PHE A 67 -7.00 -13.61 -1.47
N ASP A 68 -6.98 -13.82 -0.16
CA ASP A 68 -8.18 -13.85 0.68
C ASP A 68 -8.19 -12.71 1.71
N LYS A 69 -9.28 -12.65 2.47
CA LYS A 69 -9.47 -11.63 3.50
C LYS A 69 -8.41 -11.71 4.61
N LYS A 70 -8.00 -12.91 5.02
CA LYS A 70 -7.02 -13.07 6.12
C LYS A 70 -5.68 -12.46 5.73
N LEU A 71 -5.24 -12.69 4.49
CA LEU A 71 -4.03 -12.10 3.97
C LEU A 71 -4.11 -10.57 3.90
N ILE A 72 -5.26 -10.02 3.48
CA ILE A 72 -5.48 -8.57 3.48
C ILE A 72 -5.38 -8.00 4.90
N GLU A 73 -5.96 -8.65 5.91
CA GLU A 73 -5.85 -8.20 7.31
C GLU A 73 -4.39 -8.27 7.80
N SER A 74 -3.64 -9.33 7.49
CA SER A 74 -2.21 -9.41 7.85
C SER A 74 -1.38 -8.30 7.22
N ILE A 75 -1.70 -7.89 5.99
CA ILE A 75 -1.06 -6.74 5.34
C ILE A 75 -1.42 -5.45 6.08
N ARG A 76 -2.71 -5.26 6.40
CA ARG A 76 -3.18 -4.08 7.12
C ARG A 76 -2.52 -3.93 8.49
N GLU A 77 -2.46 -5.00 9.28
CA GLU A 77 -1.81 -5.01 10.60
C GLU A 77 -0.33 -4.60 10.48
N LYS A 78 0.40 -5.18 9.52
CA LYS A 78 1.83 -4.91 9.38
C LYS A 78 2.15 -3.48 8.92
N ILE A 79 1.27 -2.90 8.12
CA ILE A 79 1.41 -1.51 7.68
C ILE A 79 1.20 -0.54 8.85
N LEU A 80 0.30 -0.87 9.77
CA LEU A 80 -0.06 -0.04 10.93
C LEU A 80 0.87 -0.21 12.15
N GLU A 81 1.68 -1.28 12.21
CA GLU A 81 2.82 -1.40 13.14
C GLU A 81 3.92 -0.37 12.88
#